data_AF-X8C7I1-F1
#
_entry.id   AF-X8C7I1-F1
#
_cell.length_a   1.000
_cell.length_b   1.000
_cell.length_c   1.000
_cell.angle_alpha   90.00
_cell.angle_beta   90.00
_cell.angle_gamma   90.00
#
_symmetry.space_group_name_H-M   'P 1'
#
loop_
_entity.id
_entity.type
_entity.pdbx_description
1 polymer ?
#
loop_
_entity_poly.entity_id
_entity_poly.type
_entity_poly.pdbx_seq_one_letter_code
_entity_poly.pdbx_strand_id
1 'polypeptide(L)'
;MADLAGELRDDHDGDVLELTHNFRSTPRLIAVSNSWNRTIGVPPNLTSPDMLHGRVGRTDYDPSHVSALPFPSRTDEANWIAQTIQQLVVPATGQGARHDTRDGDRGLTYSDVAVLVRSSTDARTYMTALRDHGIPAIVRAGPDLFSQPEVLLVAGVLALSAGMERFLGGQDARSFPSRINATLGCPPEPIPVIETAASQLRAEGVPLAGDIEARLAAAGQAIQQRISTQRRLASRDIDGVHTPHLREFLLRGPQPLRRVFPQSIFHDILAELGIAEWDNEGGRSELAMFHIGQLSSLVTGIETPGWTRPEDYPYQIQGLLLWEPRTHGKKPHRYWSHRTQSRSRRFTQRRGWSSAACLLPTFARQGSRVAGRPGHLTYLSRAPSLRGSTLPRLRITRREMASAV
;
A
#
# COMPACT_ATOMS: atom_id res chain seq x y z
N MET A 1 19.29 -12.79 -25.58
CA MET A 1 19.63 -11.45 -25.03
C MET A 1 20.99 -11.00 -25.52
N ALA A 2 22.05 -11.79 -25.38
CA ALA A 2 23.37 -11.50 -25.95
C ALA A 2 23.35 -11.30 -27.48
N ASP A 3 22.71 -12.21 -28.22
CA ASP A 3 22.63 -12.11 -29.69
C ASP A 3 21.82 -10.89 -30.14
N LEU A 4 20.67 -10.64 -29.52
CA LEU A 4 19.86 -9.44 -29.74
C LEU A 4 20.62 -8.13 -29.45
N ALA A 5 21.51 -8.11 -28.45
CA ALA A 5 22.33 -6.95 -28.16
C ALA A 5 23.40 -6.70 -29.24
N GLY A 6 23.90 -7.76 -29.87
CA GLY A 6 24.76 -7.66 -31.05
C GLY A 6 23.99 -7.10 -32.25
N GLU A 7 22.83 -7.69 -32.57
CA GLU A 7 21.96 -7.23 -33.67
C GLU A 7 21.58 -5.75 -33.53
N LEU A 8 21.21 -5.29 -32.33
CA LEU A 8 20.87 -3.87 -32.08
C LEU A 8 22.06 -2.93 -32.16
N ARG A 9 23.28 -3.42 -31.92
CA ARG A 9 24.50 -2.61 -32.02
C ARG A 9 24.97 -2.47 -33.47
N ASP A 10 24.72 -3.50 -34.27
CA ASP A 10 25.10 -3.57 -35.68
C ASP A 10 24.01 -2.99 -36.60
N ASP A 11 22.84 -2.62 -36.06
CA ASP A 11 21.76 -1.98 -36.81
C ASP A 11 22.09 -0.53 -37.15
N HIS A 12 22.23 -0.26 -38.45
CA HIS A 12 22.44 1.05 -39.04
C HIS A 12 21.36 2.11 -38.74
N ASP A 13 20.14 1.68 -38.38
CA ASP A 13 19.02 2.57 -38.04
C ASP A 13 18.87 2.76 -36.51
N GLY A 14 19.78 2.19 -35.71
CA GLY A 14 19.76 2.21 -34.25
C GLY A 14 20.87 3.05 -33.62
N ASP A 15 20.54 3.79 -32.56
CA ASP A 15 21.51 4.48 -31.70
C ASP A 15 21.60 3.80 -30.32
N VAL A 16 22.83 3.52 -29.87
CA VAL A 16 23.09 2.99 -28.52
C VAL A 16 23.63 4.11 -27.63
N LEU A 17 22.84 4.49 -26.62
CA LEU A 17 23.25 5.49 -25.61
C LEU A 17 23.64 4.81 -24.30
N GLU A 18 24.91 4.92 -23.92
CA GLU A 18 25.42 4.37 -22.65
C GLU A 18 25.26 5.37 -21.50
N LEU A 19 24.51 4.97 -20.46
CA LEU A 19 24.33 5.77 -19.25
C LEU A 19 25.26 5.28 -18.13
N THR A 20 26.50 5.78 -18.13
CA THR A 20 27.54 5.29 -17.21
C THR A 20 27.55 5.95 -15.83
N HIS A 21 26.85 7.08 -15.65
CA HIS A 21 26.91 7.85 -14.40
C HIS A 21 25.86 7.39 -13.37
N ASN A 22 26.32 6.99 -12.18
CA ASN A 22 25.51 6.63 -11.02
C ASN A 22 25.32 7.82 -10.07
N PHE A 23 24.08 8.27 -9.93
CA PHE A 23 23.70 9.41 -9.08
C PHE A 23 23.15 9.01 -7.70
N ARG A 24 23.14 7.71 -7.37
CA ARG A 24 22.48 7.15 -6.18
C ARG A 24 23.48 6.76 -5.07
N SER A 25 24.61 6.20 -5.45
CA SER A 25 25.48 5.46 -4.54
C SER A 25 26.74 6.25 -4.19
N THR A 26 27.34 5.97 -3.03
CA THR A 26 28.63 6.55 -2.67
C THR A 26 29.75 5.99 -3.57
N PRO A 27 30.87 6.72 -3.75
CA PRO A 27 32.01 6.23 -4.53
C PRO A 27 32.50 4.85 -4.10
N ARG A 28 32.46 4.54 -2.80
CA ARG A 28 32.91 3.24 -2.27
C ARG A 28 32.00 2.08 -2.71
N LEU A 29 30.69 2.25 -2.66
CA LEU A 29 29.76 1.22 -3.15
C LEU A 29 29.89 1.00 -4.66
N ILE A 30 30.13 2.08 -5.42
CA ILE A 30 30.41 2.01 -6.86
C ILE A 30 31.69 1.21 -7.12
N ALA A 31 32.77 1.50 -6.39
CA ALA A 31 34.05 0.81 -6.53
C ALA A 31 33.94 -0.70 -6.26
N VAL A 32 33.26 -1.08 -5.16
CA VAL A 32 33.00 -2.50 -4.84
C VAL A 32 32.19 -3.17 -5.94
N SER A 33 31.14 -2.52 -6.43
CA SER A 33 30.28 -3.06 -7.50
C SER A 33 31.05 -3.27 -8.81
N ASN A 34 31.86 -2.29 -9.23
CA ASN A 34 32.68 -2.39 -10.44
C ASN A 34 33.73 -3.51 -10.29
N SER A 35 34.38 -3.60 -9.12
CA SER A 35 35.32 -4.68 -8.83
C SER A 35 34.67 -6.05 -8.94
N TRP A 36 33.49 -6.24 -8.35
CA TRP A 36 32.73 -7.48 -8.47
C TRP A 36 32.30 -7.77 -9.91
N ASN A 37 31.81 -6.77 -10.64
CA ASN A 37 31.37 -6.91 -12.03
C ASN A 37 32.47 -7.43 -12.97
N ARG A 38 33.73 -7.07 -12.71
CA ARG A 38 34.87 -7.58 -13.48
C ARG A 38 35.21 -9.04 -13.19
N THR A 39 34.70 -9.61 -12.09
CA THR A 39 34.91 -11.03 -11.74
C THR A 39 33.87 -11.95 -12.34
N ILE A 40 32.71 -11.43 -12.75
CA ILE A 40 31.64 -12.23 -13.35
C ILE A 40 31.84 -12.32 -14.87
N GLY A 41 31.63 -13.52 -15.42
CA GLY A 41 31.71 -13.73 -16.87
C GLY A 41 30.60 -12.97 -17.58
N VAL A 42 30.98 -11.96 -18.37
CA VAL A 42 30.01 -11.20 -19.17
C VAL A 42 29.75 -11.97 -20.47
N PRO A 43 28.49 -12.24 -20.85
CA PRO A 43 28.19 -12.89 -22.12
C PRO A 43 28.74 -12.07 -23.31
N PRO A 44 29.10 -12.73 -24.43
CA PRO A 44 29.48 -12.04 -25.65
C PRO A 44 28.42 -10.99 -26.05
N ASN A 45 28.85 -9.87 -26.63
CA ASN A 45 27.99 -8.78 -27.14
C ASN A 45 27.19 -7.98 -26.08
N LEU A 46 27.35 -8.29 -24.78
CA LEU A 46 26.89 -7.41 -23.70
C LEU A 46 28.09 -6.69 -23.12
N THR A 47 28.19 -5.37 -23.32
CA THR A 47 29.19 -4.57 -22.59
C THR A 47 28.66 -4.26 -21.20
N SER A 48 29.54 -4.33 -20.20
CA SER A 48 29.22 -3.92 -18.83
C SER A 48 30.28 -2.90 -18.39
N PRO A 49 30.19 -1.66 -18.90
CA PRO A 49 31.15 -0.62 -18.55
C PRO A 49 31.07 -0.29 -17.05
N ASP A 50 32.18 0.17 -16.50
CA ASP A 50 32.24 0.61 -15.11
C ASP A 50 31.28 1.78 -14.88
N MET A 51 30.59 1.75 -13.74
CA MET A 51 29.81 2.90 -13.30
C MET A 51 30.75 4.03 -12.86
N LEU A 52 30.48 5.24 -13.34
CA LEU A 52 31.11 6.48 -12.92
C LEU A 52 30.26 7.16 -11.85
N HIS A 53 30.88 7.95 -10.98
CA HIS A 53 30.12 8.69 -9.96
C HIS A 53 29.54 9.99 -10.55
N GLY A 54 28.22 10.14 -10.50
CA GLY A 54 27.51 11.27 -11.11
C GLY A 54 27.20 12.45 -10.18
N ARG A 55 27.33 12.29 -8.85
CA ARG A 55 26.88 13.32 -7.89
C ARG A 55 28.01 13.72 -6.93
N VAL A 56 28.73 14.80 -7.25
CA VAL A 56 29.89 15.31 -6.48
C VAL A 56 29.63 15.47 -4.96
N GLY A 57 28.39 15.77 -4.55
CA GLY A 57 28.01 15.98 -3.14
C GLY A 57 27.58 14.74 -2.35
N ARG A 58 27.75 13.51 -2.86
CA ARG A 58 27.36 12.27 -2.14
C ARG A 58 28.49 11.85 -1.20
N THR A 59 28.34 12.15 0.09
CA THR A 59 29.37 11.88 1.11
C THR A 59 29.20 10.50 1.73
N ASP A 60 30.32 9.80 1.92
CA ASP A 60 30.38 8.59 2.72
C ASP A 60 30.86 8.96 4.13
N TYR A 61 29.95 8.97 5.10
CA TYR A 61 30.23 9.53 6.43
C TYR A 61 31.05 8.63 7.35
N ASP A 62 31.07 7.31 7.12
CA ASP A 62 31.71 6.37 8.04
C ASP A 62 32.27 5.12 7.33
N PRO A 63 33.53 4.71 7.62
CA PRO A 63 34.12 3.47 7.08
C PRO A 63 33.34 2.19 7.38
N SER A 64 32.46 2.15 8.38
CA SER A 64 31.64 0.98 8.70
C SER A 64 30.47 0.74 7.73
N HIS A 65 30.07 1.73 6.91
CA HIS A 65 28.91 1.58 6.01
C HIS A 65 29.06 0.47 4.95
N VAL A 66 30.28 0.00 4.69
CA VAL A 66 30.55 -1.15 3.82
C VAL A 66 31.45 -2.12 4.57
N SER A 67 30.90 -3.26 4.96
CA SER A 67 31.58 -4.30 5.73
C SER A 67 31.21 -5.69 5.22
N ALA A 68 32.14 -6.64 5.29
CA ALA A 68 31.91 -8.06 5.02
C ALA A 68 32.25 -8.84 6.29
N LEU A 69 31.23 -9.44 6.92
CA LEU A 69 31.35 -10.05 8.24
C LEU A 69 30.92 -11.53 8.18
N PRO A 70 31.71 -12.45 8.76
CA PRO A 70 31.29 -13.83 8.94
C PRO A 70 30.44 -13.99 10.21
N PHE A 71 29.42 -14.84 10.15
CA PHE A 71 28.58 -15.20 11.30
C PHE A 71 28.54 -16.72 11.50
N PRO A 72 28.59 -17.21 12.76
CA PRO A 72 28.51 -18.65 13.05
C PRO A 72 27.18 -19.28 12.64
N SER A 73 26.09 -18.54 12.77
CA SER A 73 24.76 -18.95 12.34
C SER A 73 23.97 -17.79 11.75
N ARG A 74 22.89 -18.13 11.04
CA ARG A 74 21.95 -17.13 10.50
C ARG A 74 21.18 -16.38 11.57
N THR A 75 20.97 -17.00 12.73
CA THR A 75 20.36 -16.34 13.89
C THR A 75 21.29 -15.27 14.44
N ASP A 76 22.60 -15.56 14.51
CA ASP A 76 23.60 -14.56 14.94
C ASP A 76 23.69 -13.39 13.97
N GLU A 77 23.68 -13.67 12.65
CA GLU A 77 23.60 -12.65 11.61
C GLU A 77 22.33 -11.78 11.77
N ALA A 78 21.16 -12.41 11.94
CA ALA A 78 19.89 -11.70 12.08
C ALA A 78 19.85 -10.80 13.33
N ASN A 79 20.36 -11.29 14.46
CA ASN A 79 20.47 -10.51 15.70
C ASN A 79 21.46 -9.35 15.54
N TRP A 80 22.60 -9.59 14.90
CA TRP A 80 23.58 -8.53 14.64
C TRP A 80 23.00 -7.44 13.73
N ILE A 81 22.25 -7.82 12.68
CA ILE A 81 21.55 -6.85 11.82
C ILE A 81 20.54 -6.04 12.64
N ALA A 82 19.73 -6.67 13.47
CA ALA A 82 18.75 -5.99 14.32
C ALA A 82 19.42 -4.98 15.27
N GLN A 83 20.47 -5.39 15.97
CA GLN A 83 21.24 -4.53 16.87
C GLN A 83 21.89 -3.36 16.12
N THR A 84 22.44 -3.61 14.93
CA THR A 84 23.03 -2.57 14.08
C THR A 84 21.98 -1.55 13.66
N ILE A 85 20.79 -2.00 13.25
CA ILE A 85 19.69 -1.09 12.89
C ILE A 85 19.28 -0.23 14.09
N GLN A 86 19.18 -0.78 15.30
CA GLN A 86 18.88 0.01 16.51
C GLN A 86 19.94 1.06 16.82
N GLN A 87 21.21 0.79 16.50
CA GLN A 87 22.30 1.76 16.67
C GLN A 87 22.27 2.86 15.61
N LEU A 88 21.89 2.51 14.37
CA LEU A 88 21.85 3.44 13.24
C LEU A 88 20.60 4.30 13.20
N VAL A 89 19.47 3.80 13.71
CA VAL A 89 18.17 4.48 13.66
C VAL A 89 17.75 4.87 15.07
N VAL A 90 17.56 6.17 15.31
CA VAL A 90 17.05 6.70 16.59
C VAL A 90 15.70 7.39 16.33
N PRO A 91 14.57 6.67 16.41
CA PRO A 91 13.27 7.17 15.97
C PRO A 91 12.80 8.41 16.72
N ALA A 92 13.03 8.45 18.04
CA ALA A 92 12.49 9.49 18.93
C ALA A 92 13.06 10.90 18.69
N THR A 93 14.24 11.02 18.07
CA THR A 93 14.93 12.31 17.89
C THR A 93 15.17 12.67 16.43
N GLY A 94 14.98 11.74 15.49
CA GLY A 94 15.35 11.92 14.08
C GLY A 94 16.86 12.08 13.85
N GLN A 95 17.68 11.78 14.87
CA GLN A 95 19.14 11.92 14.87
C GLN A 95 19.86 10.57 14.72
N GLY A 96 19.31 9.66 13.91
CA GLY A 96 20.05 8.46 13.48
C GLY A 96 21.34 8.81 12.72
N ALA A 97 22.06 7.79 12.25
CA ALA A 97 23.25 7.96 11.43
C ALA A 97 22.97 8.91 10.25
N ARG A 98 23.96 9.75 9.90
CA ARG A 98 23.78 10.82 8.92
C ARG A 98 23.48 10.25 7.54
N HIS A 99 22.43 10.77 6.93
CA HIS A 99 21.98 10.43 5.60
C HIS A 99 21.81 11.71 4.76
N ASP A 100 22.53 11.79 3.64
CA ASP A 100 22.41 12.92 2.72
C ASP A 100 21.16 12.75 1.84
N THR A 101 20.28 13.74 1.88
CA THR A 101 19.09 13.80 1.01
C THR A 101 19.23 14.92 -0.02
N ARG A 102 18.19 15.15 -0.81
CA ARG A 102 18.14 16.30 -1.74
C ARG A 102 18.00 17.62 -0.98
N ASP A 103 17.32 17.60 0.16
CA ASP A 103 16.92 18.80 0.92
C ASP A 103 17.87 19.10 2.11
N GLY A 104 18.95 18.32 2.23
CA GLY A 104 19.95 18.42 3.30
C GLY A 104 20.23 17.09 3.99
N ASP A 105 21.00 17.13 5.07
CA ASP A 105 21.29 15.95 5.89
C ASP A 105 20.20 15.72 6.94
N ARG A 106 19.84 14.46 7.16
CA ARG A 106 19.00 14.03 8.28
C ARG A 106 19.49 12.70 8.85
N GLY A 107 19.00 12.29 10.02
CA GLY A 107 19.24 10.94 10.52
C GLY A 107 18.48 9.88 9.71
N LEU A 108 19.03 8.67 9.64
CA LEU A 108 18.35 7.50 9.09
C LEU A 108 17.06 7.20 9.87
N THR A 109 16.02 6.81 9.13
CA THR A 109 14.78 6.22 9.67
C THR A 109 14.68 4.76 9.25
N TYR A 110 13.75 3.99 9.84
CA TYR A 110 13.52 2.60 9.44
C TYR A 110 13.19 2.45 7.96
N SER A 111 12.52 3.45 7.35
CA SER A 111 12.15 3.45 5.93
C SER A 111 13.34 3.53 4.98
N ASP A 112 14.52 3.98 5.47
CA ASP A 112 15.76 4.02 4.69
C ASP A 112 16.52 2.68 4.71
N VAL A 113 16.10 1.73 5.56
CA VAL A 113 16.75 0.44 5.74
C VAL A 113 16.04 -0.64 4.94
N ALA A 114 16.82 -1.45 4.22
CA ALA A 114 16.33 -2.64 3.55
C ALA A 114 17.28 -3.82 3.79
N VAL A 115 16.71 -4.97 4.18
CA VAL A 115 17.44 -6.24 4.32
C VAL A 115 17.14 -7.09 3.09
N LEU A 116 18.17 -7.37 2.29
CA LEU A 116 18.06 -8.16 1.06
C LEU A 116 18.43 -9.61 1.34
N VAL A 117 17.44 -10.50 1.28
CA VAL A 117 17.65 -11.95 1.44
C VAL A 117 17.54 -12.66 0.10
N ARG A 118 18.34 -13.72 -0.10
CA ARG A 118 18.33 -14.50 -1.34
C ARG A 118 17.06 -15.33 -1.52
N SER A 119 16.53 -15.90 -0.44
CA SER A 119 15.35 -16.77 -0.43
C SER A 119 14.30 -16.30 0.56
N SER A 120 13.02 -16.44 0.21
CA SER A 120 11.90 -16.13 1.09
C SER A 120 11.79 -17.07 2.30
N THR A 121 12.37 -18.27 2.23
CA THR A 121 12.47 -19.18 3.38
C THR A 121 13.26 -18.56 4.53
N ASP A 122 14.23 -17.72 4.19
CA ASP A 122 15.19 -17.17 5.13
C ASP A 122 14.64 -15.91 5.81
N ALA A 123 13.68 -15.24 5.16
CA ALA A 123 13.06 -14.01 5.65
C ALA A 123 12.44 -14.16 7.05
N ARG A 124 11.94 -15.35 7.41
CA ARG A 124 11.32 -15.58 8.73
C ARG A 124 12.30 -15.40 9.88
N THR A 125 13.55 -15.84 9.73
CA THR A 125 14.59 -15.70 10.77
C THR A 125 14.89 -14.23 11.03
N TYR A 126 15.09 -13.43 9.98
CA TYR A 126 15.34 -11.99 10.12
C TYR A 126 14.11 -11.25 10.67
N MET A 127 12.90 -11.59 10.23
CA MET A 127 11.66 -10.99 10.75
C MET A 127 11.48 -11.24 12.24
N THR A 128 11.77 -12.45 12.70
CA THR A 128 11.69 -12.80 14.12
C THR A 128 12.65 -11.95 14.92
N ALA A 129 13.93 -11.88 14.51
CA ALA A 129 14.95 -11.07 15.19
C ALA A 129 14.60 -9.57 15.23
N LEU A 130 14.11 -9.01 14.11
CA LEU A 130 13.71 -7.60 14.04
C LEU A 130 12.53 -7.29 14.98
N ARG A 131 11.51 -8.15 14.98
CA ARG A 131 10.35 -8.02 15.87
C ARG A 131 10.75 -8.12 17.34
N ASP A 132 11.59 -9.09 17.69
CA ASP A 132 12.04 -9.30 19.07
C ASP A 132 12.87 -8.10 19.59
N HIS A 133 13.47 -7.31 18.68
CA HIS A 133 14.13 -6.04 18.96
C HIS A 133 13.22 -4.80 18.79
N GLY A 134 11.91 -4.99 18.60
CA GLY A 134 10.95 -3.90 18.43
C GLY A 134 11.12 -3.08 17.14
N ILE A 135 11.85 -3.59 16.14
CA ILE A 135 12.05 -2.91 14.86
C ILE A 135 10.86 -3.21 13.93
N PRO A 136 10.15 -2.19 13.43
CA PRO A 136 9.11 -2.39 12.42
C PRO A 136 9.75 -2.84 11.11
N ALA A 137 9.38 -4.03 10.64
CA ALA A 137 9.96 -4.63 9.44
C ALA A 137 8.87 -5.20 8.53
N ILE A 138 9.11 -5.13 7.22
CA ILE A 138 8.18 -5.52 6.17
C ILE A 138 8.87 -6.49 5.22
N VAL A 139 8.20 -7.61 4.89
CA VAL A 139 8.67 -8.54 3.85
C VAL A 139 7.94 -8.28 2.53
N ARG A 140 8.64 -7.67 1.56
CA ARG A 140 8.14 -7.53 0.18
C ARG A 140 8.35 -8.81 -0.65
N ALA A 141 8.00 -9.98 -0.12
CA ALA A 141 8.00 -11.28 -0.83
C ALA A 141 7.44 -12.42 0.05
N GLY A 142 6.50 -12.13 0.95
CA GLY A 142 6.01 -13.08 1.93
C GLY A 142 4.64 -13.69 1.57
N PRO A 143 4.37 -14.97 1.88
CA PRO A 143 3.01 -15.53 1.96
C PRO A 143 2.10 -14.85 3.00
N ASP A 144 2.55 -13.80 3.67
CA ASP A 144 2.24 -13.53 5.07
C ASP A 144 1.25 -12.37 5.27
N LEU A 145 0.83 -11.69 4.19
CA LEU A 145 -0.12 -10.58 4.28
C LEU A 145 -1.42 -11.04 4.96
N PHE A 146 -1.96 -12.17 4.52
CA PHE A 146 -3.17 -12.81 5.09
C PHE A 146 -2.92 -13.57 6.40
N SER A 147 -1.79 -13.30 7.05
CA SER A 147 -1.42 -13.81 8.37
C SER A 147 -1.11 -12.67 9.35
N GLN A 148 -1.40 -11.42 8.97
CA GLN A 148 -1.31 -10.24 9.83
C GLN A 148 -2.66 -9.92 10.48
N PRO A 149 -2.73 -9.62 11.80
CA PRO A 149 -3.99 -9.34 12.50
C PRO A 149 -4.81 -8.20 11.85
N GLU A 150 -4.17 -7.11 11.44
CA GLU A 150 -4.80 -5.96 10.77
C GLU A 150 -5.44 -6.33 9.42
N VAL A 151 -4.82 -7.23 8.68
CA VAL A 151 -5.37 -7.72 7.40
C VAL A 151 -6.54 -8.64 7.68
N LEU A 152 -6.43 -9.51 8.69
CA LEU A 152 -7.50 -10.42 9.09
C LEU A 152 -8.72 -9.66 9.64
N LEU A 153 -8.50 -8.59 10.40
CA LEU A 153 -9.56 -7.70 10.87
C LEU A 153 -10.39 -7.16 9.70
N VAL A 154 -9.73 -6.52 8.73
CA VAL A 154 -10.42 -5.94 7.56
C VAL A 154 -11.01 -7.03 6.66
N ALA A 155 -10.32 -8.18 6.52
CA ALA A 155 -10.86 -9.34 5.80
C ALA A 155 -12.12 -9.90 6.47
N GLY A 156 -12.22 -9.87 7.80
CA GLY A 156 -13.42 -10.17 8.57
C GLY A 156 -14.59 -9.30 8.18
N VAL A 157 -14.39 -7.97 8.14
CA VAL A 157 -15.46 -7.04 7.77
C VAL A 157 -15.86 -7.21 6.31
N LEU A 158 -14.90 -7.42 5.40
CA LEU A 158 -15.19 -7.70 3.98
C LEU A 158 -15.96 -9.01 3.80
N ALA A 159 -15.59 -10.07 4.53
CA ALA A 159 -16.33 -11.33 4.49
C ALA A 159 -17.76 -11.17 5.00
N LEU A 160 -17.94 -10.41 6.09
CA LEU A 160 -19.25 -10.09 6.64
C LEU A 160 -20.09 -9.27 5.65
N SER A 161 -19.51 -8.25 5.00
CA SER A 161 -20.19 -7.44 3.97
C SER A 161 -20.55 -8.25 2.73
N ALA A 162 -19.80 -9.30 2.42
CA ALA A 162 -20.10 -10.27 1.37
C ALA A 162 -21.15 -11.31 1.78
N GLY A 163 -21.61 -11.32 3.03
CA GLY A 163 -22.55 -12.31 3.55
C GLY A 163 -21.96 -13.71 3.72
N MET A 164 -20.65 -13.80 3.96
CA MET A 164 -20.00 -15.07 4.27
C MET A 164 -20.30 -15.43 5.72
N GLU A 165 -20.79 -16.65 5.98
CA GLU A 165 -20.94 -17.17 7.34
C GLU A 165 -19.60 -17.69 7.90
N ARG A 166 -18.73 -18.18 7.01
CA ARG A 166 -17.41 -18.72 7.35
C ARG A 166 -16.42 -18.51 6.22
N PHE A 167 -15.12 -18.49 6.54
CA PHE A 167 -14.07 -18.48 5.53
C PHE A 167 -13.92 -19.88 4.90
N LEU A 168 -13.70 -19.90 3.58
CA LEU A 168 -13.61 -21.13 2.81
C LEU A 168 -12.15 -21.50 2.55
N GLY A 169 -11.83 -22.79 2.67
CA GLY A 169 -10.50 -23.32 2.44
C GLY A 169 -10.43 -24.83 2.68
N GLY A 170 -9.35 -25.47 2.21
CA GLY A 170 -9.05 -26.87 2.56
C GLY A 170 -8.36 -26.97 3.92
N GLN A 171 -7.88 -28.16 4.28
CA GLN A 171 -7.14 -28.40 5.53
C GLN A 171 -5.62 -28.17 5.39
N ASP A 172 -5.17 -27.62 4.27
CA ASP A 172 -3.76 -27.25 4.05
C ASP A 172 -3.39 -26.03 4.92
N ALA A 173 -2.17 -26.04 5.48
CA ALA A 173 -1.61 -24.96 6.28
C ALA A 173 -1.61 -23.59 5.57
N ARG A 174 -1.64 -23.54 4.23
CA ARG A 174 -1.72 -22.30 3.45
C ARG A 174 -3.14 -21.80 3.24
N SER A 175 -4.16 -22.60 3.58
CA SER A 175 -5.55 -22.21 3.49
C SER A 175 -5.86 -21.02 4.39
N PHE A 176 -6.85 -20.21 4.01
CA PHE A 176 -7.22 -19.04 4.81
C PHE A 176 -7.74 -19.41 6.22
N PRO A 177 -8.60 -20.44 6.39
CA PRO A 177 -9.00 -20.89 7.72
C PRO A 177 -7.82 -21.34 8.60
N SER A 178 -6.85 -22.07 8.04
CA SER A 178 -5.68 -22.52 8.80
C SER A 178 -4.79 -21.34 9.22
N ARG A 179 -4.69 -20.29 8.40
CA ARG A 179 -3.97 -19.05 8.75
C ARG A 179 -4.68 -18.28 9.85
N ILE A 180 -6.01 -18.13 9.77
CA ILE A 180 -6.80 -17.51 10.83
C ILE A 180 -6.55 -18.22 12.17
N ASN A 181 -6.64 -19.56 12.17
CA ASN A 181 -6.40 -20.34 13.38
C ASN A 181 -4.95 -20.22 13.87
N ALA A 182 -3.96 -20.21 12.98
CA ALA A 182 -2.55 -20.09 13.35
C ALA A 182 -2.17 -18.69 13.87
N THR A 183 -2.78 -17.63 13.33
CA THR A 183 -2.49 -16.24 13.71
C THR A 183 -3.32 -15.80 14.92
N LEU A 184 -4.63 -16.06 14.91
CA LEU A 184 -5.59 -15.53 15.90
C LEU A 184 -6.08 -16.58 16.90
N GLY A 185 -5.95 -17.88 16.61
CA GLY A 185 -6.45 -18.93 17.49
C GLY A 185 -7.97 -18.99 17.64
N CYS A 186 -8.73 -18.43 16.68
CA CYS A 186 -10.19 -18.37 16.72
C CYS A 186 -10.85 -19.17 15.57
N PRO A 187 -12.15 -19.47 15.68
CA PRO A 187 -12.91 -20.06 14.58
C PRO A 187 -12.84 -19.20 13.31
N PRO A 188 -12.74 -19.80 12.11
CA PRO A 188 -12.66 -19.10 10.84
C PRO A 188 -14.05 -18.57 10.41
N GLU A 189 -14.61 -17.69 11.22
CA GLU A 189 -15.90 -17.01 11.04
C GLU A 189 -15.69 -15.49 11.16
N PRO A 190 -16.41 -14.64 10.39
CA PRO A 190 -16.11 -13.22 10.34
C PRO A 190 -16.16 -12.50 11.68
N ILE A 191 -17.18 -12.74 12.51
CA ILE A 191 -17.34 -12.04 13.80
C ILE A 191 -16.21 -12.43 14.79
N PRO A 192 -15.94 -13.72 15.07
CA PRO A 192 -14.80 -14.10 15.91
C PRO A 192 -13.45 -13.56 15.41
N VAL A 193 -13.25 -13.49 14.09
CA VAL A 193 -12.03 -12.92 13.49
C VAL A 193 -11.94 -11.42 13.75
N ILE A 194 -13.03 -10.66 13.58
CA ILE A 194 -13.06 -9.21 13.87
C ILE A 194 -12.70 -8.97 15.35
N GLU A 195 -13.36 -9.68 16.26
CA GLU A 195 -13.17 -9.52 17.70
C GLU A 195 -11.75 -9.85 18.14
N THR A 196 -11.24 -11.01 17.72
CA THR A 196 -9.93 -11.50 18.14
C THR A 196 -8.80 -10.67 17.55
N ALA A 197 -8.91 -10.27 16.27
CA ALA A 197 -7.91 -9.44 15.63
C ALA A 197 -7.85 -8.03 16.24
N ALA A 198 -9.00 -7.41 16.54
CA ALA A 198 -9.03 -6.11 17.21
C ALA A 198 -8.43 -6.19 18.62
N SER A 199 -8.75 -7.24 19.39
CA SER A 199 -8.15 -7.47 20.70
C SER A 199 -6.64 -7.61 20.63
N GLN A 200 -6.12 -8.38 19.67
CA GLN A 200 -4.69 -8.57 19.48
C GLN A 200 -3.98 -7.27 19.08
N LEU A 201 -4.53 -6.52 18.12
CA LEU A 201 -3.96 -5.23 17.70
C LEU A 201 -3.91 -4.22 18.86
N ARG A 202 -4.94 -4.20 19.71
CA ARG A 202 -4.97 -3.37 20.91
C ARG A 202 -3.88 -3.77 21.90
N ALA A 203 -3.65 -5.08 22.11
CA ALA A 203 -2.57 -5.59 22.95
C ALA A 203 -1.18 -5.27 22.36
N GLU A 204 -1.06 -5.17 21.04
CA GLU A 204 0.15 -4.76 20.32
C GLU A 204 0.35 -3.23 20.28
N GLY A 205 -0.54 -2.46 20.92
CA GLY A 205 -0.43 -1.00 21.05
C GLY A 205 -1.00 -0.19 19.88
N VAL A 206 -1.77 -0.81 18.97
CA VAL A 206 -2.47 -0.08 17.90
C VAL A 206 -3.66 0.69 18.50
N PRO A 207 -3.82 1.99 18.22
CA PRO A 207 -4.90 2.79 18.77
C PRO A 207 -6.24 2.40 18.14
N LEU A 208 -7.02 1.62 18.90
CA LEU A 208 -8.35 1.17 18.53
C LEU A 208 -9.38 1.68 19.53
N ALA A 209 -10.51 2.18 19.03
CA ALA A 209 -11.64 2.57 19.87
C ALA A 209 -12.17 1.35 20.66
N GLY A 210 -12.77 1.61 21.84
CA GLY A 210 -13.30 0.54 22.70
C GLY A 210 -14.54 -0.16 22.15
N ASP A 211 -15.25 0.47 21.21
CA ASP A 211 -16.45 -0.03 20.55
C ASP A 211 -16.19 -0.58 19.14
N ILE A 212 -14.91 -0.72 18.74
CA ILE A 212 -14.55 -0.94 17.34
C ILE A 212 -15.09 -2.26 16.78
N GLU A 213 -15.08 -3.32 17.58
CA GLU A 213 -15.54 -4.65 17.20
C GLU A 213 -17.03 -4.61 16.80
N ALA A 214 -17.86 -4.02 17.66
CA ALA A 214 -19.29 -3.85 17.42
C ALA A 214 -19.58 -2.93 16.23
N ARG A 215 -18.84 -1.82 16.12
CA ARG A 215 -18.96 -0.86 15.01
C ARG A 215 -18.64 -1.50 13.66
N LEU A 216 -17.54 -2.24 13.57
CA LEU A 216 -17.13 -2.93 12.33
C LEU A 216 -18.10 -4.07 11.96
N ALA A 217 -18.59 -4.82 12.94
CA ALA A 217 -19.61 -5.84 12.70
C ALA A 217 -20.91 -5.22 12.16
N ALA A 218 -21.38 -4.13 12.78
CA ALA A 218 -22.56 -3.39 12.32
C ALA A 218 -22.39 -2.83 10.91
N ALA A 219 -21.22 -2.25 10.60
CA ALA A 219 -20.89 -1.76 9.27
C ALA A 219 -20.92 -2.88 8.22
N GLY A 220 -20.26 -4.01 8.49
CA GLY A 220 -20.27 -5.17 7.61
C GLY A 220 -21.68 -5.72 7.34
N GLN A 221 -22.49 -5.88 8.39
CA GLN A 221 -23.88 -6.33 8.28
C GLN A 221 -24.75 -5.35 7.49
N ALA A 222 -24.63 -4.05 7.73
CA ALA A 222 -25.39 -3.04 7.01
C ALA A 222 -25.02 -3.02 5.51
N ILE A 223 -23.73 -3.14 5.17
CA ILE A 223 -23.29 -3.24 3.77
C ILE A 223 -23.89 -4.50 3.12
N GLN A 224 -23.81 -5.64 3.80
CA GLN A 224 -24.38 -6.91 3.31
C GLN A 224 -25.88 -6.77 3.04
N GLN A 225 -26.63 -6.18 3.98
CA GLN A 225 -28.07 -6.01 3.86
C GLN A 225 -28.39 -5.06 2.70
N ARG A 226 -27.65 -3.97 2.54
CA ARG A 226 -27.81 -3.01 1.45
C ARG A 226 -27.54 -3.64 0.08
N ILE A 227 -26.50 -4.46 -0.04
CA ILE A 227 -26.10 -5.11 -1.30
C ILE A 227 -27.07 -6.24 -1.67
N SER A 228 -27.42 -7.11 -0.72
CA SER A 228 -28.27 -8.28 -0.95
C SER A 228 -29.72 -7.91 -1.26
N THR A 229 -30.30 -6.98 -0.47
CA THR A 229 -31.69 -6.55 -0.67
C THR A 229 -31.84 -5.52 -1.79
N GLN A 230 -30.74 -4.83 -2.14
CA GLN A 230 -30.71 -3.67 -3.03
C GLN A 230 -31.68 -2.55 -2.61
N ARG A 231 -32.16 -2.55 -1.36
CA ARG A 231 -33.05 -1.54 -0.80
C ARG A 231 -32.31 -0.62 0.16
N ARG A 232 -32.74 0.63 0.28
CA ARG A 232 -32.23 1.54 1.31
C ARG A 232 -32.52 0.96 2.69
N LEU A 233 -31.63 1.19 3.64
CA LEU A 233 -31.85 0.83 5.03
C LEU A 233 -32.58 1.96 5.76
N ALA A 234 -33.22 1.66 6.90
CA ALA A 234 -33.75 2.71 7.77
C ALA A 234 -32.61 3.28 8.63
N SER A 235 -32.73 4.54 9.04
CA SER A 235 -31.69 5.21 9.86
C SER A 235 -31.39 4.44 11.15
N ARG A 236 -32.41 3.88 11.80
CA ARG A 236 -32.26 3.05 13.01
C ARG A 236 -31.44 1.77 12.79
N ASP A 237 -31.44 1.24 11.57
CA ASP A 237 -30.73 0.00 11.24
C ASP A 237 -29.22 0.27 11.02
N ILE A 238 -28.80 1.54 11.05
CA ILE A 238 -27.42 1.97 10.83
C ILE A 238 -26.90 2.88 11.97
N ASP A 239 -27.53 2.84 13.15
CA ASP A 239 -27.14 3.69 14.29
C ASP A 239 -25.69 3.45 14.72
N GLY A 240 -25.19 2.21 14.57
CA GLY A 240 -23.79 1.85 14.87
C GLY A 240 -22.78 2.18 13.77
N VAL A 241 -23.15 2.88 12.70
CA VAL A 241 -22.26 3.24 11.56
C VAL A 241 -21.95 4.73 11.61
N HIS A 242 -20.68 5.13 11.73
CA HIS A 242 -20.31 6.53 11.97
C HIS A 242 -19.79 7.27 10.73
N THR A 243 -19.29 6.57 9.74
CA THR A 243 -18.64 7.09 8.53
C THR A 243 -19.67 7.77 7.64
N PRO A 244 -19.55 9.09 7.37
CA PRO A 244 -20.56 9.83 6.62
C PRO A 244 -20.82 9.28 5.21
N HIS A 245 -19.75 8.92 4.48
CA HIS A 245 -19.86 8.36 3.12
C HIS A 245 -20.57 7.00 3.13
N LEU A 246 -20.24 6.12 4.08
CA LEU A 246 -20.92 4.85 4.26
C LEU A 246 -22.42 5.03 4.59
N ARG A 247 -22.75 5.94 5.52
CA ARG A 247 -24.14 6.26 5.85
C ARG A 247 -24.91 6.77 4.62
N GLU A 248 -24.29 7.62 3.80
CA GLU A 248 -24.89 8.06 2.54
C GLU A 248 -25.18 6.87 1.63
N PHE A 249 -24.23 5.96 1.43
CA PHE A 249 -24.40 4.76 0.61
C PHE A 249 -25.55 3.87 1.10
N LEU A 250 -25.67 3.66 2.40
CA LEU A 250 -26.70 2.82 3.03
C LEU A 250 -28.11 3.44 2.93
N LEU A 251 -28.20 4.77 3.04
CA LEU A 251 -29.46 5.52 2.96
C LEU A 251 -29.86 5.92 1.54
N ARG A 252 -28.96 5.75 0.57
CA ARG A 252 -29.14 6.23 -0.82
C ARG A 252 -30.35 5.60 -1.49
N GLY A 253 -31.39 6.41 -1.70
CA GLY A 253 -32.43 6.31 -2.73
C GLY A 253 -33.30 5.04 -2.75
N PRO A 254 -34.52 5.11 -3.32
CA PRO A 254 -35.37 3.93 -3.49
C PRO A 254 -34.91 3.02 -4.64
N GLN A 255 -34.00 3.49 -5.50
CA GLN A 255 -33.55 2.77 -6.68
C GLN A 255 -32.58 1.64 -6.29
N PRO A 256 -32.64 0.49 -6.99
CA PRO A 256 -31.71 -0.59 -6.76
C PRO A 256 -30.27 -0.14 -7.09
N LEU A 257 -29.31 -0.72 -6.37
CA LEU A 257 -27.90 -0.46 -6.62
C LEU A 257 -27.52 -0.92 -8.03
N ARG A 258 -27.12 0.03 -8.87
CA ARG A 258 -26.62 -0.29 -10.22
C ARG A 258 -25.19 -0.82 -10.19
N ARG A 259 -24.39 -0.33 -9.26
CA ARG A 259 -22.96 -0.63 -9.13
C ARG A 259 -22.55 -0.61 -7.68
N VAL A 260 -21.59 -1.46 -7.38
CA VAL A 260 -20.84 -1.48 -6.13
C VAL A 260 -19.36 -1.33 -6.52
N PHE A 261 -18.59 -0.63 -5.70
CA PHE A 261 -17.15 -0.49 -5.90
C PHE A 261 -16.46 -1.09 -4.67
N PRO A 262 -15.84 -2.29 -4.79
CA PRO A 262 -15.13 -2.92 -3.68
C PRO A 262 -14.12 -1.98 -3.02
N GLN A 263 -13.42 -1.15 -3.79
CA GLN A 263 -12.47 -0.18 -3.27
C GLN A 263 -13.14 0.91 -2.44
N SER A 264 -14.32 1.40 -2.85
CA SER A 264 -15.07 2.39 -2.05
C SER A 264 -15.55 1.80 -0.73
N ILE A 265 -16.10 0.57 -0.75
CA ILE A 265 -16.50 -0.13 0.47
C ILE A 265 -15.29 -0.37 1.37
N PHE A 266 -14.16 -0.76 0.81
CA PHE A 266 -12.93 -0.94 1.55
C PHE A 266 -12.50 0.35 2.25
N HIS A 267 -12.51 1.49 1.57
CA HIS A 267 -12.21 2.78 2.19
C HIS A 267 -13.22 3.17 3.28
N ASP A 268 -14.51 2.87 3.09
CA ASP A 268 -15.53 3.09 4.11
C ASP A 268 -15.27 2.25 5.37
N ILE A 269 -14.86 0.98 5.20
CA ILE A 269 -14.46 0.11 6.31
C ILE A 269 -13.23 0.67 7.03
N LEU A 270 -12.23 1.17 6.30
CA LEU A 270 -11.05 1.77 6.91
C LEU A 270 -11.37 3.08 7.66
N ALA A 271 -12.33 3.85 7.16
CA ALA A 271 -12.82 5.04 7.86
C ALA A 271 -13.56 4.64 9.16
N GLU A 272 -14.40 3.61 9.14
CA GLU A 272 -15.02 3.06 10.35
C GLU A 272 -13.99 2.52 11.35
N LEU A 273 -12.91 1.92 10.84
CA LEU A 273 -11.79 1.44 11.64
C LEU A 273 -11.09 2.57 12.40
N GLY A 274 -11.20 3.82 11.93
CA GLY A 274 -10.48 4.94 12.48
C GLY A 274 -9.00 4.91 12.12
N ILE A 275 -8.65 4.40 10.93
CA ILE A 275 -7.25 4.23 10.50
C ILE A 275 -6.45 5.55 10.49
N ALA A 276 -7.12 6.70 10.42
CA ALA A 276 -6.48 8.01 10.48
C ALA A 276 -5.73 8.24 11.82
N GLU A 277 -6.20 7.63 12.91
CA GLU A 277 -5.56 7.73 14.23
C GLU A 277 -4.31 6.85 14.35
N TRP A 278 -4.03 6.00 13.34
CA TRP A 278 -2.87 5.11 13.32
C TRP A 278 -1.60 5.82 12.83
N ASP A 279 -1.71 7.04 12.28
CA ASP A 279 -0.56 7.89 11.94
C ASP A 279 0.05 8.52 13.20
N ASN A 280 0.57 7.66 14.09
CA ASN A 280 1.28 8.03 15.30
C ASN A 280 2.75 7.60 15.22
N GLU A 281 3.63 8.16 16.06
CA GLU A 281 5.09 7.89 16.06
C GLU A 281 5.47 6.45 16.48
N GLY A 282 4.52 5.51 16.49
CA GLY A 282 4.70 4.11 16.86
C GLY A 282 4.92 3.19 15.65
N GLY A 283 6.02 2.44 15.64
CA GLY A 283 6.38 1.54 14.52
C GLY A 283 5.34 0.46 14.19
N ARG A 284 4.52 0.02 15.16
CA ARG A 284 3.50 -1.02 14.94
C ARG A 284 2.31 -0.54 14.11
N SER A 285 1.84 0.69 14.35
CA SER A 285 0.73 1.30 13.60
C SER A 285 1.14 1.57 12.16
N GLU A 286 2.36 2.08 11.94
CA GLU A 286 2.93 2.27 10.61
C GLU A 286 3.01 0.96 9.82
N LEU A 287 3.48 -0.11 10.48
CA LEU A 287 3.49 -1.46 9.90
C LEU A 287 2.08 -1.93 9.52
N ALA A 288 1.09 -1.70 10.39
CA ALA A 288 -0.29 -2.07 10.12
C ALA A 288 -0.85 -1.33 8.90
N MET A 289 -0.65 -0.01 8.83
CA MET A 289 -1.06 0.81 7.69
C MET A 289 -0.41 0.34 6.39
N PHE A 290 0.86 -0.07 6.43
CA PHE A 290 1.53 -0.63 5.26
C PHE A 290 0.84 -1.91 4.75
N HIS A 291 0.53 -2.87 5.64
CA HIS A 291 -0.19 -4.09 5.27
C HIS A 291 -1.58 -3.79 4.72
N ILE A 292 -2.30 -2.84 5.32
CA ILE A 292 -3.59 -2.37 4.79
C ILE A 292 -3.43 -1.77 3.38
N GLY A 293 -2.35 -1.03 3.11
CA GLY A 293 -2.02 -0.52 1.77
C GLY A 293 -1.76 -1.64 0.75
N GLN A 294 -1.12 -2.74 1.17
CA GLN A 294 -0.96 -3.92 0.31
C GLN A 294 -2.30 -4.60 0.03
N LEU A 295 -3.15 -4.76 1.04
CA LEU A 295 -4.51 -5.30 0.87
C LEU A 295 -5.34 -4.42 -0.08
N SER A 296 -5.27 -3.10 0.08
CA SER A 296 -5.92 -2.12 -0.81
C SER A 296 -5.57 -2.33 -2.28
N SER A 297 -4.29 -2.61 -2.57
CA SER A 297 -3.83 -2.91 -3.94
C SER A 297 -4.45 -4.19 -4.51
N LEU A 298 -4.74 -5.18 -3.66
CA LEU A 298 -5.41 -6.42 -4.05
C LEU A 298 -6.92 -6.20 -4.28
N VAL A 299 -7.56 -5.40 -3.43
CA VAL A 299 -8.95 -4.97 -3.61
C VAL A 299 -9.10 -4.20 -4.94
N THR A 300 -8.18 -3.28 -5.23
CA THR A 300 -8.13 -2.60 -6.54
C THR A 300 -7.95 -3.59 -7.69
N GLY A 301 -7.16 -4.66 -7.49
CA GLY A 301 -6.93 -5.69 -8.50
C GLY A 301 -8.16 -6.55 -8.85
N ILE A 302 -9.08 -6.75 -7.91
CA ILE A 302 -10.36 -7.45 -8.17
C ILE A 302 -11.43 -6.52 -8.71
N GLU A 303 -11.28 -5.21 -8.52
CA GLU A 303 -12.10 -4.20 -9.15
C GLU A 303 -11.72 -4.09 -10.63
N THR A 304 -12.33 -4.95 -11.46
CA THR A 304 -12.23 -4.84 -12.93
C THR A 304 -12.56 -3.41 -13.37
N PRO A 305 -12.03 -2.89 -14.50
CA PRO A 305 -12.02 -1.45 -14.85
C PRO A 305 -13.37 -0.75 -15.12
N GLY A 306 -14.41 -1.00 -14.32
CA GLY A 306 -15.52 -0.07 -14.11
C GLY A 306 -16.83 -0.65 -13.57
N TRP A 307 -16.93 -1.95 -13.26
CA TRP A 307 -18.25 -2.58 -13.07
C TRP A 307 -18.23 -3.82 -12.15
N THR A 308 -18.61 -3.65 -10.88
CA THR A 308 -19.10 -4.75 -10.04
C THR A 308 -20.60 -4.58 -9.82
N ARG A 309 -21.38 -5.61 -10.17
CA ARG A 309 -22.81 -5.64 -9.85
C ARG A 309 -23.00 -6.07 -8.39
N PRO A 310 -24.10 -5.68 -7.72
CA PRO A 310 -24.36 -6.12 -6.35
C PRO A 310 -24.35 -7.66 -6.21
N GLU A 311 -24.84 -8.37 -7.23
CA GLU A 311 -24.85 -9.84 -7.29
C GLU A 311 -23.45 -10.48 -7.42
N ASP A 312 -22.49 -9.75 -8.01
CA ASP A 312 -21.12 -10.24 -8.22
C ASP A 312 -20.21 -9.94 -7.02
N TYR A 313 -20.57 -8.96 -6.19
CA TYR A 313 -19.76 -8.50 -5.07
C TYR A 313 -19.38 -9.63 -4.09
N PRO A 314 -20.32 -10.47 -3.61
CA PRO A 314 -19.97 -11.57 -2.72
C PRO A 314 -18.91 -12.51 -3.30
N TYR A 315 -19.03 -12.85 -4.60
CA TYR A 315 -18.10 -13.74 -5.27
C TYR A 315 -16.72 -13.12 -5.49
N GLN A 316 -16.64 -11.81 -5.71
CA GLN A 316 -15.36 -11.11 -5.83
C GLN A 316 -14.60 -11.09 -4.50
N ILE A 317 -15.29 -10.78 -3.40
CA ILE A 317 -14.70 -10.79 -2.06
C ILE A 317 -14.29 -12.22 -1.67
N GLN A 318 -15.16 -13.20 -1.87
CA GLN A 318 -14.85 -14.60 -1.65
C GLN A 318 -13.64 -15.05 -2.50
N GLY A 319 -13.56 -14.60 -3.75
CA GLY A 319 -12.44 -14.86 -4.65
C GLY A 319 -11.12 -14.26 -4.14
N LEU A 320 -11.13 -13.02 -3.67
CA LEU A 320 -9.97 -12.36 -3.05
C LEU A 320 -9.45 -13.16 -1.85
N LEU A 321 -10.36 -13.53 -0.94
CA LEU A 321 -10.01 -14.20 0.32
C LEU A 321 -9.62 -15.68 0.13
N LEU A 322 -10.04 -16.32 -0.97
CA LEU A 322 -9.67 -17.70 -1.30
C LEU A 322 -8.36 -17.79 -2.12
N TRP A 323 -8.12 -16.83 -3.02
CA TRP A 323 -7.05 -16.93 -4.02
C TRP A 323 -5.69 -16.46 -3.50
N GLU A 324 -5.63 -15.33 -2.82
CA GLU A 324 -4.36 -14.75 -2.39
C GLU A 324 -3.56 -15.61 -1.40
N PRO A 325 -4.17 -16.35 -0.46
CA PRO A 325 -3.46 -17.32 0.38
C PRO A 325 -2.70 -18.40 -0.42
N ARG A 326 -3.11 -18.66 -1.68
CA ARG A 326 -2.55 -19.70 -2.56
C ARG A 326 -1.49 -19.19 -3.54
N THR A 327 -1.48 -17.91 -3.90
CA THR A 327 -0.65 -17.41 -5.02
C THR A 327 0.43 -16.39 -4.66
N HIS A 328 0.61 -16.05 -3.38
CA HIS A 328 1.72 -15.21 -2.90
C HIS A 328 1.84 -13.85 -3.64
N GLY A 329 0.74 -13.11 -3.82
CA GLY A 329 0.78 -11.75 -4.38
C GLY A 329 0.98 -11.66 -5.90
N LYS A 330 0.75 -12.73 -6.66
CA LYS A 330 0.70 -12.66 -8.14
C LYS A 330 -0.62 -12.03 -8.60
N LYS A 331 -0.55 -10.90 -9.32
CA LYS A 331 -1.72 -10.13 -9.79
C LYS A 331 -2.79 -11.02 -10.46
N PRO A 332 -4.09 -10.86 -10.12
CA PRO A 332 -5.18 -11.72 -10.61
C PRO A 332 -5.53 -11.57 -12.11
N HIS A 333 -4.99 -10.57 -12.81
CA HIS A 333 -5.45 -10.15 -14.14
C HIS A 333 -5.47 -11.22 -15.25
N ARG A 334 -4.75 -12.33 -15.12
CA ARG A 334 -4.57 -13.28 -16.24
C ARG A 334 -5.62 -14.40 -16.32
N TYR A 335 -6.43 -14.62 -15.30
CA TYR A 335 -7.35 -15.78 -15.24
C TYR A 335 -8.85 -15.43 -15.21
N TRP A 336 -9.21 -14.21 -14.80
CA TRP A 336 -10.62 -13.77 -14.74
C TRP A 336 -11.25 -13.55 -16.13
N SER A 337 -10.48 -13.54 -17.23
CA SER A 337 -11.02 -13.37 -18.59
C SER A 337 -11.72 -14.60 -19.15
N HIS A 338 -11.39 -15.83 -18.69
CA HIS A 338 -11.83 -17.06 -19.36
C HIS A 338 -13.07 -17.73 -18.77
N ARG A 339 -13.44 -17.50 -17.49
CA ARG A 339 -14.60 -18.18 -16.86
C ARG A 339 -15.88 -17.35 -16.75
N THR A 340 -15.82 -16.02 -16.78
CA THR A 340 -17.00 -15.14 -16.76
C THR A 340 -17.46 -14.69 -18.15
N GLN A 341 -16.65 -14.88 -19.21
CA GLN A 341 -17.02 -14.51 -20.58
C GLN A 341 -18.00 -15.47 -21.28
N SER A 342 -18.29 -16.64 -20.71
CA SER A 342 -19.22 -17.60 -21.34
C SER A 342 -20.70 -17.19 -21.25
N ARG A 343 -21.05 -16.16 -20.45
CA ARG A 343 -22.43 -15.65 -20.32
C ARG A 343 -22.68 -14.26 -20.91
N SER A 344 -21.67 -13.51 -21.35
CA SER A 344 -21.83 -12.11 -21.81
C SER A 344 -21.56 -11.86 -23.30
N ARG A 345 -21.27 -12.90 -24.10
CA ARG A 345 -20.84 -12.78 -25.51
C ARG A 345 -21.87 -12.29 -26.55
N ARG A 346 -22.95 -11.59 -26.16
CA ARG A 346 -23.89 -10.98 -27.14
C ARG A 346 -23.82 -9.47 -27.30
N PHE A 347 -23.01 -8.76 -26.51
CA PHE A 347 -23.00 -7.29 -26.59
C PHE A 347 -21.59 -6.76 -26.37
N THR A 348 -20.86 -6.53 -27.46
CA THR A 348 -19.87 -5.44 -27.64
C THR A 348 -18.99 -5.76 -28.85
N GLN A 349 -19.60 -5.74 -30.03
CA GLN A 349 -18.88 -5.55 -31.28
C GLN A 349 -19.37 -4.21 -31.85
N ARG A 350 -18.96 -3.10 -31.25
CA ARG A 350 -18.97 -1.74 -31.84
C ARG A 350 -18.51 -0.73 -30.81
N ARG A 351 -17.54 0.09 -31.25
CA ARG A 351 -16.96 1.29 -30.61
C ARG A 351 -15.82 0.98 -29.63
N GLY A 352 -14.60 1.02 -30.18
CA GLY A 352 -13.41 1.31 -29.40
C GLY A 352 -13.46 2.72 -28.83
N TRP A 353 -12.56 3.02 -27.89
CA TRP A 353 -11.87 4.29 -27.65
C TRP A 353 -10.80 4.08 -26.58
N SER A 354 -9.72 4.85 -26.70
CA SER A 354 -8.45 4.75 -25.99
C SER A 354 -8.50 5.27 -24.55
N SER A 355 -7.73 4.62 -23.68
CA SER A 355 -7.55 4.97 -22.27
C SER A 355 -6.76 6.27 -22.08
N ALA A 356 -7.27 7.16 -21.22
CA ALA A 356 -6.54 8.31 -20.70
C ALA A 356 -6.13 8.05 -19.25
N ALA A 357 -4.84 8.27 -18.95
CA ALA A 357 -4.23 8.14 -17.63
C ALA A 357 -4.76 9.22 -16.66
N CYS A 358 -4.96 8.86 -15.39
CA CYS A 358 -5.29 9.81 -14.33
C CYS A 358 -4.12 9.89 -13.33
N LEU A 359 -3.63 11.12 -13.14
CA LEU A 359 -2.56 11.53 -12.23
C LEU A 359 -3.10 11.61 -10.79
N LEU A 360 -2.35 11.08 -9.82
CA LEU A 360 -2.55 11.32 -8.38
C LEU A 360 -1.75 12.56 -7.96
N PRO A 361 -2.31 13.47 -7.13
CA PRO A 361 -1.54 14.54 -6.51
C PRO A 361 -0.87 14.07 -5.21
N THR A 362 0.42 14.40 -5.09
CA THR A 362 1.25 14.27 -3.90
C THR A 362 0.88 15.34 -2.87
N PHE A 363 0.52 14.95 -1.65
CA PHE A 363 0.35 15.89 -0.53
C PHE A 363 1.70 16.12 0.17
N ALA A 364 2.17 17.36 0.13
CA ALA A 364 3.34 17.82 0.86
C ALA A 364 2.94 18.27 2.29
N ARG A 365 3.66 17.76 3.30
CA ARG A 365 3.60 18.22 4.70
C ARG A 365 4.16 19.65 4.77
N GLN A 366 3.33 20.64 5.13
CA GLN A 366 3.79 21.94 5.64
C GLN A 366 3.84 21.88 7.17
N GLY A 367 5.05 21.94 7.73
CA GLY A 367 5.28 22.13 9.16
C GLY A 367 5.11 23.60 9.54
N SER A 368 4.21 23.88 10.48
CA SER A 368 4.08 25.20 11.11
C SER A 368 5.03 25.34 12.29
N ARG A 369 5.99 26.27 12.20
CA ARG A 369 6.71 26.82 13.36
C ARG A 369 5.84 27.89 14.02
N VAL A 370 5.60 27.75 15.32
CA VAL A 370 5.03 28.78 16.18
C VAL A 370 6.14 29.32 17.09
N ALA A 371 6.40 30.62 16.98
CA ALA A 371 7.09 31.45 17.98
C ALA A 371 6.22 32.70 18.19
N GLY A 372 6.16 33.16 19.44
CA GLY A 372 4.97 33.81 19.99
C GLY A 372 4.93 35.33 20.05
N ARG A 373 3.67 35.79 20.23
CA ARG A 373 3.16 36.92 21.04
C ARG A 373 3.37 38.37 20.52
N PRO A 374 2.58 39.36 21.01
CA PRO A 374 1.11 39.43 20.98
C PRO A 374 0.61 40.84 20.56
N GLY A 375 -0.64 40.97 20.10
CA GLY A 375 -1.24 42.27 19.85
C GLY A 375 -2.76 42.21 19.73
N HIS A 376 -3.44 42.77 20.73
CA HIS A 376 -4.88 43.03 20.76
C HIS A 376 -5.36 43.82 19.53
N LEU A 377 -6.55 43.51 19.00
CA LEU A 377 -7.71 44.43 18.95
C LEU A 377 -8.95 43.78 18.28
N THR A 378 -9.96 43.55 19.10
CA THR A 378 -11.39 43.89 18.95
C THR A 378 -12.13 43.77 17.60
N TYR A 379 -13.16 42.92 17.62
CA TYR A 379 -14.50 43.03 17.00
C TYR A 379 -14.78 44.21 16.06
N LEU A 380 -15.36 43.92 14.86
CA LEU A 380 -16.60 44.55 14.40
C LEU A 380 -17.20 43.84 13.17
N SER A 381 -18.48 43.51 13.33
CA SER A 381 -19.47 43.11 12.33
C SER A 381 -19.65 44.13 11.19
N ARG A 382 -19.92 43.64 9.97
CA ARG A 382 -21.15 43.96 9.18
C ARG A 382 -20.98 43.58 7.70
N ALA A 383 -21.92 42.78 7.21
CA ALA A 383 -22.32 42.80 5.80
C ALA A 383 -23.10 44.10 5.51
N PRO A 384 -23.13 44.54 4.23
CA PRO A 384 -24.43 44.50 3.56
C PRO A 384 -24.37 44.09 2.07
N SER A 385 -25.47 43.50 1.65
CA SER A 385 -25.91 43.26 0.28
C SER A 385 -26.03 44.57 -0.53
N LEU A 386 -25.79 44.53 -1.84
CA LEU A 386 -26.56 45.28 -2.83
C LEU A 386 -26.44 44.65 -4.24
N ARG A 387 -27.54 44.77 -5.00
CA ARG A 387 -27.84 44.12 -6.28
C ARG A 387 -27.21 44.85 -7.47
N GLY A 388 -26.92 44.08 -8.52
CA GLY A 388 -27.28 44.39 -9.90
C GLY A 388 -26.28 45.18 -10.75
N SER A 389 -25.72 44.55 -11.79
CA SER A 389 -25.73 45.01 -13.19
C SER A 389 -24.82 44.17 -14.10
N THR A 390 -25.44 43.61 -15.14
CA THR A 390 -24.96 43.41 -16.54
C THR A 390 -23.50 43.03 -16.87
N LEU A 391 -23.34 41.77 -17.32
CA LEU A 391 -22.56 41.20 -18.48
C LEU A 391 -21.53 42.09 -19.23
N PRO A 392 -20.43 41.52 -19.82
CA PRO A 392 -20.50 40.33 -20.70
C PRO A 392 -19.39 39.27 -20.59
N ARG A 393 -19.76 38.09 -21.12
CA ARG A 393 -18.91 36.90 -21.36
C ARG A 393 -17.85 37.18 -22.44
N LEU A 394 -16.59 36.91 -22.13
CA LEU A 394 -15.51 36.79 -23.10
C LEU A 394 -15.14 35.31 -23.31
N ARG A 395 -15.42 34.83 -24.53
CA ARG A 395 -14.83 33.62 -25.12
C ARG A 395 -13.36 33.92 -25.41
N ILE A 396 -12.44 33.07 -24.95
CA ILE A 396 -11.07 33.03 -25.47
C ILE A 396 -10.87 31.68 -26.13
N THR A 397 -10.70 31.72 -27.45
CA THR A 397 -10.33 30.61 -28.33
C THR A 397 -8.82 30.38 -28.31
N ARG A 398 -8.43 29.10 -28.36
CA ARG A 398 -7.06 28.61 -28.63
C ARG A 398 -6.48 29.21 -29.91
N ARG A 399 -5.26 29.77 -29.84
CA ARG A 399 -4.26 29.64 -30.91
C ARG A 399 -2.85 29.97 -30.42
N GLU A 400 -1.97 29.00 -30.64
CA GLU A 400 -0.55 29.07 -31.03
C GLU A 400 0.31 30.24 -30.55
N MET A 401 1.40 29.92 -29.83
CA MET A 401 2.71 30.50 -30.11
C MET A 401 3.84 29.55 -29.71
N ALA A 402 4.62 29.18 -30.72
CA ALA A 402 5.94 28.59 -30.60
C ALA A 402 6.99 29.69 -30.42
N SER A 403 8.18 29.26 -29.98
CA SER A 403 9.49 29.93 -30.10
C SER A 403 9.76 31.16 -29.23
N ALA A 404 10.61 30.99 -28.22
CA ALA A 404 11.82 31.80 -28.06
C ALA A 404 12.80 31.14 -27.06
N VAL A 405 13.98 30.79 -27.59
CA VAL A 405 15.31 30.56 -26.95
C VAL A 405 15.48 29.42 -25.96
#